data_AF-A0A8S0RFH4-F1
#
_entry.id   AF-A0A8S0RFH4-F1
#
_cell.length_a   1.000
_cell.length_b   1.000
_cell.length_c   1.000
_cell.angle_alpha   90.00
_cell.angle_beta   90.00
_cell.angle_gamma   90.00
#
_symmetry.space_group_name_H-M   'P 1'
#
loop_
_entity.id
_entity.type
_entity.pdbx_description
1 polymer ?
#
loop_
_entity_poly.entity_id
_entity_poly.type
_entity_poly.pdbx_seq_one_letter_code
_entity_poly.pdbx_strand_id
1 'polypeptide(L)'
;MAVRATMTRFPGDPDAQEACGLPWGVTLTPFATKDENSCPPVYGSEGHLLPRCENCWAYYNTYCDQEQWAWTCALCGTLNGLSSQSIARYSLPDSCPEILSSFIDLELPLEGSEEMQPKPVYVATVDLSCKICSTLW
;
A
#
# COMPACT_ATOMS: atom_id res chain seq x y z
N MET A 1 4.13 2.35 2.47
CA MET A 1 5.08 1.23 2.62
C MET A 1 6.38 1.57 1.91
N ALA A 2 7.51 1.08 2.43
CA ALA A 2 8.76 1.02 1.66
C ALA A 2 8.84 -0.34 0.95
N VAL A 3 9.18 -0.33 -0.34
CA VAL A 3 9.24 -1.54 -1.16
C VAL A 3 10.64 -1.66 -1.75
N ARG A 4 11.33 -2.77 -1.49
CA ARG A 4 12.64 -3.04 -2.09
C ARG A 4 12.63 -4.36 -2.82
N ALA A 5 12.64 -4.31 -4.14
CA ALA A 5 12.91 -5.47 -4.97
C ALA A 5 14.38 -5.89 -4.83
N THR A 6 14.65 -7.19 -4.95
CA THR A 6 16.02 -7.73 -4.96
C THR A 6 16.82 -7.26 -6.18
N MET A 7 16.14 -6.85 -7.25
CA MET A 7 16.74 -6.39 -8.51
C MET A 7 16.02 -5.11 -8.99
N THR A 8 16.77 -4.16 -9.55
CA THR A 8 16.21 -2.91 -10.11
C THR A 8 15.82 -3.03 -11.59
N ARG A 9 16.28 -4.09 -12.26
CA ARG A 9 15.79 -4.50 -13.58
C ARG A 9 15.29 -5.92 -13.51
N PHE A 10 14.03 -6.10 -13.88
CA PHE A 10 13.41 -7.42 -13.91
C PHE A 10 13.87 -8.20 -15.14
N PRO A 11 14.12 -9.52 -15.01
CA PRO A 11 14.29 -10.41 -16.15
C PRO A 11 13.06 -10.36 -17.07
N GLY A 12 13.27 -10.41 -18.38
CA GLY A 12 12.17 -10.37 -19.36
C GLY A 12 11.41 -11.69 -19.48
N ASP A 13 12.03 -12.79 -19.09
CA ASP A 13 11.48 -14.14 -19.17
C ASP A 13 12.05 -15.05 -18.06
N PRO A 14 11.45 -16.24 -17.83
CA PRO A 14 11.90 -17.18 -16.80
C PRO A 14 13.32 -17.72 -17.01
N ASP A 15 13.75 -17.92 -18.26
CA ASP A 15 15.09 -18.45 -18.57
C ASP A 15 16.18 -17.45 -18.13
N ALA A 16 15.97 -16.16 -18.38
CA ALA A 16 16.83 -15.09 -17.90
C ALA A 16 16.80 -14.96 -16.37
N GLN A 17 15.66 -15.22 -15.73
CA GLN A 17 15.54 -15.23 -14.28
C GLN A 17 16.39 -16.36 -13.66
N GLU A 18 16.31 -17.57 -14.21
CA GLU A 18 17.08 -18.71 -13.71
C GLU A 18 18.58 -18.53 -14.01
N ALA A 19 18.93 -18.08 -15.20
CA ALA A 19 20.31 -17.89 -15.63
C ALA A 19 21.05 -16.80 -14.84
N CYS A 20 20.37 -15.76 -14.36
CA CYS A 20 21.02 -14.68 -13.64
C CYS A 20 21.48 -15.07 -12.22
N GLY A 21 20.96 -16.17 -11.66
CA GLY A 21 21.37 -16.68 -10.34
C GLY A 21 21.04 -15.73 -9.18
N LEU A 22 20.21 -14.71 -9.40
CA LEU A 22 19.81 -13.74 -8.40
C LEU A 22 18.44 -14.11 -7.82
N PRO A 23 18.21 -13.89 -6.51
CA PRO A 23 16.90 -14.12 -5.92
C PRO A 23 15.89 -13.15 -6.53
N TRP A 24 14.69 -13.63 -6.86
CA TRP A 24 13.59 -12.79 -7.31
C TRP A 24 12.58 -12.62 -6.17
N GLY A 25 12.55 -11.44 -5.56
CA GLY A 25 11.69 -11.18 -4.42
C GLY A 25 11.58 -9.70 -4.09
N VAL A 26 10.73 -9.41 -3.11
CA VAL A 26 10.46 -8.06 -2.64
C VAL A 26 10.41 -8.07 -1.11
N THR A 27 11.13 -7.13 -0.49
CA THR A 27 11.01 -6.83 0.93
C THR A 27 10.01 -5.69 1.10
N LEU A 28 9.00 -5.93 1.94
CA LEU A 28 7.95 -4.97 2.25
C LEU A 28 8.10 -4.50 3.69
N THR A 29 8.12 -3.18 3.89
CA THR A 29 8.05 -2.56 5.23
C THR A 29 6.80 -1.69 5.28
N PRO A 30 5.65 -2.22 5.77
CA PRO A 30 4.37 -1.52 5.73
C PRO A 30 4.40 -0.17 6.47
N PHE A 31 4.85 -0.16 7.72
CA PHE A 31 4.90 1.00 8.60
C PHE A 31 6.21 1.80 8.51
N ALA A 32 6.88 1.77 7.35
CA ALA A 32 8.08 2.58 7.14
C ALA A 32 7.72 4.07 7.18
N THR A 33 8.52 4.89 7.83
CA THR A 33 8.32 6.35 7.86
C THR A 33 8.68 7.03 6.53
N LYS A 34 9.47 6.34 5.69
CA LYS A 34 9.94 6.80 4.38
C LYS A 34 10.02 5.62 3.41
N ASP A 35 9.85 5.88 2.12
CA ASP A 35 10.04 4.91 1.04
C ASP A 35 11.53 4.64 0.74
N GLU A 36 11.79 3.86 -0.32
CA GLU A 36 13.12 3.58 -0.86
C GLU A 36 13.89 4.83 -1.34
N ASN A 37 13.19 5.93 -1.65
CA ASN A 37 13.74 7.20 -2.11
C ASN A 37 13.84 8.24 -0.96
N SER A 38 13.57 7.84 0.27
CA SER A 38 13.54 8.71 1.46
C SER A 38 12.40 9.74 1.49
N CYS A 39 11.34 9.52 0.71
CA CYS A 39 10.12 10.32 0.71
C CYS A 39 9.13 9.81 1.78
N PRO A 40 8.52 10.71 2.58
CA PRO A 40 7.46 10.33 3.51
C PRO A 40 6.14 9.96 2.77
N PRO A 41 5.21 9.26 3.42
CA PRO A 41 3.88 9.01 2.84
C PRO A 41 3.15 10.33 2.56
N VAL A 42 2.43 10.38 1.44
CA VAL A 42 1.45 11.43 1.20
C VAL A 42 0.13 11.01 1.84
N TYR A 43 -0.37 11.83 2.75
CA TYR A 43 -1.61 11.58 3.46
C TYR A 43 -2.82 12.07 2.65
N GLY A 44 -3.92 11.33 2.74
CA GLY A 44 -5.20 11.73 2.17
C GLY A 44 -6.39 11.14 2.91
N SER A 45 -7.57 11.55 2.51
CA SER A 45 -8.84 11.04 3.00
C SER A 45 -9.60 10.30 1.91
N GLU A 46 -10.80 9.82 2.24
CA GLU A 46 -11.72 9.21 1.29
C GLU A 46 -11.12 7.99 0.55
N GLY A 47 -10.34 7.16 1.25
CA GLY A 47 -9.71 5.98 0.66
C GLY A 47 -10.70 4.93 0.15
N HIS A 48 -11.92 4.95 0.68
CA HIS A 48 -13.03 4.09 0.25
C HIS A 48 -13.53 4.42 -1.18
N LEU A 49 -13.23 5.61 -1.69
CA LEU A 49 -13.58 6.03 -3.06
C LEU A 49 -12.51 5.67 -4.08
N LEU A 50 -11.39 5.08 -3.66
CA LEU A 50 -10.28 4.78 -4.56
C LEU A 50 -10.72 3.70 -5.57
N PRO A 51 -10.69 3.99 -6.89
CA PRO A 51 -11.12 3.04 -7.90
C PRO A 51 -10.27 1.77 -7.86
N ARG A 52 -10.92 0.62 -8.10
CA ARG A 52 -10.26 -0.67 -8.28
C ARG A 52 -10.54 -1.20 -9.67
N CYS A 53 -9.56 -1.90 -10.23
CA CYS A 53 -9.73 -2.54 -11.52
C CYS A 53 -10.80 -3.64 -11.45
N GLU A 54 -11.69 -3.68 -12.43
CA GLU A 54 -12.78 -4.67 -12.50
C GLU A 54 -12.28 -6.09 -12.74
N ASN A 55 -11.07 -6.24 -13.30
CA ASN A 55 -10.47 -7.53 -13.62
C ASN A 55 -9.56 -8.05 -12.49
N CYS A 56 -8.52 -7.29 -12.12
CA CYS A 56 -7.50 -7.75 -11.16
C CYS A 56 -7.67 -7.18 -9.73
N TRP A 57 -8.68 -6.34 -9.49
CA TRP A 57 -8.96 -5.70 -8.19
C TRP A 57 -7.87 -4.80 -7.63
N ALA A 58 -6.81 -4.53 -8.41
CA ALA A 58 -5.76 -3.61 -8.03
C ALA A 58 -6.29 -2.18 -7.93
N TYR A 59 -5.76 -1.43 -6.97
CA TYR A 59 -6.07 -0.01 -6.81
C TYR A 59 -5.50 0.81 -7.95
N TYR A 60 -6.26 1.84 -8.34
CA TYR A 60 -5.76 2.94 -9.14
C TYR A 60 -4.54 3.58 -8.47
N ASN A 61 -3.53 3.92 -9.25
CA ASN A 61 -2.26 4.46 -8.76
C ASN A 61 -1.56 5.26 -9.86
N THR A 62 -0.44 5.91 -9.49
CA THR A 62 0.37 6.79 -10.34
C THR A 62 0.90 6.18 -11.64
N TYR A 63 0.94 4.85 -11.75
CA TYR A 63 1.43 4.15 -12.94
C TYR A 63 0.31 3.82 -13.93
N CYS A 64 -0.96 4.05 -13.57
CA CYS A 64 -2.08 3.85 -14.46
C CYS A 64 -2.14 4.97 -15.49
N ASP A 65 -2.54 4.64 -16.72
CA ASP A 65 -2.72 5.64 -17.77
C ASP A 65 -4.14 6.23 -17.66
N GLN A 66 -4.22 7.52 -17.32
CA GLN A 66 -5.49 8.21 -17.06
C GLN A 66 -5.95 8.96 -18.30
N GLU A 67 -7.14 8.62 -18.79
CA GLU A 67 -7.85 9.39 -19.82
C GLU A 67 -8.94 10.27 -19.18
N GLN A 68 -9.72 10.97 -20.01
CA GLN A 68 -10.75 11.90 -19.52
C GLN A 68 -11.90 11.21 -18.76
N TRP A 69 -12.24 9.97 -19.13
CA TRP A 69 -13.42 9.25 -18.61
C TRP A 69 -13.11 7.82 -18.16
N ALA A 70 -11.85 7.40 -18.30
CA ALA A 70 -11.42 6.03 -18.11
C ALA A 70 -9.95 5.98 -17.69
N TRP A 71 -9.49 4.82 -17.28
CA TRP A 71 -8.09 4.57 -16.97
C TRP A 71 -7.70 3.14 -17.33
N THR A 72 -6.46 2.98 -17.75
CA THR A 72 -5.88 1.67 -18.07
C THR A 72 -5.07 1.16 -16.89
N CYS A 73 -5.40 -0.04 -16.40
CA CYS A 73 -4.73 -0.63 -15.26
C CYS A 73 -3.28 -0.98 -15.58
N ALA A 74 -2.33 -0.44 -14.80
CA ALA A 74 -0.90 -0.69 -14.98
C ALA A 74 -0.48 -2.16 -14.82
N LEU A 75 -1.27 -2.98 -14.10
CA LEU A 75 -0.92 -4.38 -13.82
C LEU A 75 -1.45 -5.36 -14.87
N CYS A 76 -2.66 -5.16 -15.38
CA CYS A 76 -3.31 -6.11 -16.28
C CYS A 76 -3.77 -5.51 -17.62
N GLY A 77 -3.60 -4.21 -17.84
CA GLY A 77 -3.96 -3.52 -19.08
C GLY A 77 -5.47 -3.37 -19.33
N THR A 78 -6.32 -3.76 -18.39
CA THR A 78 -7.78 -3.60 -18.54
C THR A 78 -8.15 -2.11 -18.48
N LEU A 79 -8.99 -1.67 -19.42
CA LEU A 79 -9.59 -0.34 -19.44
C LEU A 79 -10.80 -0.31 -18.51
N ASN A 80 -10.82 0.62 -17.55
CA ASN A 80 -11.89 0.76 -16.56
C ASN A 80 -12.52 2.15 -16.70
N GLY A 81 -13.84 2.24 -16.56
CA GLY A 81 -14.54 3.54 -16.53
C GLY A 81 -14.32 4.29 -15.22
N LEU A 82 -14.30 5.62 -15.29
CA LEU A 82 -14.33 6.47 -14.10
C LEU A 82 -15.77 6.87 -13.75
N SER A 83 -16.11 6.85 -12.47
CA SER A 83 -17.36 7.44 -11.98
C SER A 83 -17.35 8.96 -12.13
N SER A 84 -18.52 9.61 -12.16
CA SER A 84 -18.62 11.08 -12.19
C SER A 84 -17.89 11.75 -11.02
N GLN A 85 -17.93 11.13 -9.84
CA GLN A 85 -17.22 11.59 -8.65
C GLN A 85 -15.70 11.47 -8.82
N SER A 86 -15.22 10.35 -9.37
CA SER A 86 -13.79 10.14 -9.65
C SER A 86 -13.29 11.11 -10.73
N ILE A 87 -14.08 11.39 -11.77
CA ILE A 87 -13.75 12.37 -12.81
C ILE A 87 -13.59 13.76 -12.20
N ALA A 88 -14.53 14.18 -11.34
CA ALA A 88 -14.44 15.48 -10.66
C ALA A 88 -13.20 15.57 -9.76
N ARG A 89 -12.88 14.49 -9.03
CA ARG A 89 -11.69 14.38 -8.17
C ARG A 89 -10.39 14.50 -8.99
N TYR A 90 -10.28 13.76 -10.09
CA TYR A 90 -9.05 13.70 -10.91
C TYR A 90 -8.92 14.84 -11.93
N SER A 91 -9.96 15.66 -12.10
CA SER A 91 -9.87 16.91 -12.87
C SER A 91 -9.02 17.98 -12.17
N LEU A 92 -8.66 17.79 -10.90
CA LEU A 92 -7.78 18.65 -10.10
C LEU A 92 -6.54 17.85 -9.64
N PRO A 93 -5.58 17.56 -10.55
CA PRO A 93 -4.56 16.52 -10.34
C PRO A 93 -3.65 16.77 -9.15
N ASP A 94 -3.32 18.04 -8.87
CA ASP A 94 -2.39 18.45 -7.80
C ASP A 94 -2.92 18.18 -6.38
N SER A 95 -4.13 17.64 -6.24
CA SER A 95 -4.79 17.40 -4.95
C SER A 95 -4.97 15.93 -4.60
N CYS A 96 -4.63 14.99 -5.49
CA CYS A 96 -4.92 13.56 -5.31
C CYS A 96 -3.66 12.76 -4.95
N PRO A 97 -3.51 12.26 -3.71
CA PRO A 97 -2.34 11.49 -3.30
C PRO A 97 -2.03 10.31 -4.21
N GLU A 98 -3.05 9.58 -4.65
CA GLU A 98 -2.93 8.39 -5.50
C GLU A 98 -2.40 8.66 -6.92
N ILE A 99 -2.39 9.92 -7.36
CA ILE A 99 -1.79 10.37 -8.63
C ILE A 99 -0.37 10.92 -8.41
N LEU A 100 -0.12 11.50 -7.24
CA LEU A 100 1.13 12.18 -6.93
C LEU A 100 2.23 11.24 -6.39
N SER A 101 1.85 10.17 -5.70
CA SER A 101 2.80 9.31 -5.00
C SER A 101 2.38 7.84 -5.04
N SER A 102 3.36 6.94 -5.17
CA SER A 102 3.20 5.50 -4.96
C SER A 102 3.22 5.11 -3.48
N PHE A 103 3.62 6.03 -2.61
CA PHE A 103 3.58 5.87 -1.15
C PHE A 103 2.56 6.84 -0.55
N ILE A 104 1.37 6.31 -0.25
CA ILE A 104 0.26 7.05 0.34
C ILE A 104 -0.33 6.33 1.54
N ASP A 105 -0.91 7.10 2.45
CA ASP A 105 -1.79 6.60 3.51
C ASP A 105 -3.13 7.33 3.40
N LEU A 106 -4.20 6.56 3.17
CA LEU A 106 -5.55 7.11 3.01
C LEU A 106 -6.43 6.73 4.19
N GLU A 107 -7.08 7.73 4.78
CA GLU A 107 -8.09 7.49 5.80
C GLU A 107 -9.33 6.85 5.20
N LEU A 108 -9.82 5.81 5.87
CA LEU A 108 -11.11 5.19 5.58
C LEU A 108 -12.14 5.74 6.57
N PRO A 109 -13.39 6.00 6.13
CA PRO A 109 -14.47 6.32 7.04
C PRO A 109 -14.61 5.20 8.07
N LEU A 110 -14.87 5.57 9.32
CA LEU A 110 -15.15 4.59 10.37
C LEU A 110 -16.46 3.88 10.04
N GLU A 111 -16.39 2.62 9.62
CA GLU A 111 -17.57 1.78 9.48
C GLU A 111 -17.96 1.20 10.85
N GLY A 112 -19.11 1.61 11.40
CA GLY A 112 -19.67 1.10 12.65
C GLY A 112 -19.96 2.17 13.71
N SER A 113 -20.67 1.79 14.78
CA SER A 113 -20.82 2.65 15.97
C SER A 113 -19.48 2.78 16.70
N GLU A 114 -19.24 3.89 17.41
CA GLU A 114 -18.02 4.11 18.21
C GLU A 114 -17.74 2.97 19.21
N GLU A 115 -18.78 2.22 19.60
CA GLU A 115 -18.71 1.07 20.51
C GLU A 115 -18.05 -0.18 19.90
N MET A 116 -17.95 -0.30 18.58
CA MET A 116 -17.38 -1.47 17.88
C MET A 116 -15.89 -1.30 17.53
N GLN A 117 -15.27 -0.15 17.85
CA GLN A 117 -13.87 0.10 17.50
C GLN A 117 -12.93 -0.74 18.37
N PRO A 118 -12.02 -1.55 17.79
CA PRO A 118 -11.10 -2.38 18.55
C PRO A 118 -10.14 -1.49 19.34
N LYS A 119 -10.24 -1.53 20.68
CA LYS A 119 -9.30 -0.85 21.57
C LYS A 119 -8.08 -1.75 21.77
N PRO A 120 -6.84 -1.21 21.78
CA PRO A 120 -5.66 -2.02 22.04
C PRO A 120 -5.75 -2.59 23.46
N VAL A 121 -5.73 -3.93 23.57
CA VAL A 121 -5.73 -4.65 24.84
C VAL A 121 -4.33 -5.18 25.09
N TYR A 122 -3.77 -4.83 26.24
CA TYR A 122 -2.45 -5.28 26.66
C TYR A 122 -2.60 -6.32 27.78
N VAL A 123 -1.95 -7.47 27.62
CA VAL A 123 -1.87 -8.51 28.65
C VAL A 123 -0.41 -8.77 28.96
N ALA A 124 0.01 -8.46 30.18
CA ALA A 124 1.35 -8.76 30.66
C ALA A 124 1.35 -10.12 31.37
N THR A 125 2.02 -11.11 30.77
CA THR A 125 2.27 -12.40 31.40
C THR A 125 3.58 -12.34 32.19
N VAL A 126 3.48 -12.32 33.52
CA VAL A 126 4.64 -12.21 34.42
C VAL A 126 4.92 -13.57 35.05
N ASP A 127 6.13 -14.10 34.85
CA ASP A 127 6.59 -15.31 35.53
C ASP A 127 7.01 -14.99 36.97
N LEU A 128 6.39 -15.69 37.94
CA LEU A 128 6.66 -15.56 39.38
C LEU A 128 7.51 -16.72 39.93
N SER A 129 8.12 -17.55 39.06
CA SER A 129 8.94 -18.67 39.47
C SER A 129 10.19 -18.21 40.27
N CYS A 130 10.59 -19.00 41.29
CA CYS A 130 11.70 -18.65 42.18
C CYS A 130 13.04 -18.38 41.47
N LYS A 131 13.21 -18.89 40.24
CA LYS A 131 14.41 -18.69 39.42
C LYS A 131 14.62 -17.23 39.02
N ILE A 132 13.54 -16.48 38.77
CA ILE A 132 13.62 -15.05 38.46
C ILE A 132 13.91 -14.24 39.74
N CYS A 133 13.34 -14.64 40.87
CA CYS A 133 13.54 -13.95 42.15
C CYS A 133 15.00 -14.02 42.62
N SER A 134 15.72 -15.12 42.37
CA SER A 134 17.15 -15.26 42.72
C SER A 134 18.13 -14.43 41.87
N THR A 135 17.69 -13.77 40.79
CA THR A 135 18.55 -12.92 39.94
C THR A 135 18.36 -11.43 40.22
N LEU A 136 17.35 -11.08 41.02
CA LEU A 136 16.96 -9.70 41.34
C LEU A 136 17.36 -9.26 42.76
N TRP A 137 17.97 -10.15 43.57
CA TRP A 137 18.47 -9.87 44.91
C TRP A 137 19.93 -10.29 45.06
#